data_AF-A0A7C3YCL4-F1
#
_entry.id   AF-A0A7C3YCL4-F1
#
_cell.length_a   1.000
_cell.length_b   1.000
_cell.length_c   1.000
_cell.angle_alpha   90.00
_cell.angle_beta   90.00
_cell.angle_gamma   90.00
#
_symmetry.space_group_name_H-M   'P 1'
#
loop_
_entity.id
_entity.type
_entity.pdbx_description
1 polymer ?
#
loop_
_entity_poly.entity_id
_entity_poly.type
_entity_poly.pdbx_seq_one_letter_code
_entity_poly.pdbx_strand_id
1 'polypeptide(L)' 'MREERSILREMARMIRRLEEGGGEHCDRCGNPVSEEDAYCDLCGERVKRTLEKPSIKIRKIMLMQR' A
#
# COMPACT_ATOMS: atom_id res chain seq x y z
N MET A 1 -3.94 -22.52 16.90
CA MET A 1 -2.98 -22.63 15.77
C MET A 1 -3.56 -22.82 14.36
N ARG A 2 -4.90 -22.88 14.12
CA ARG A 2 -5.47 -22.90 12.75
C ARG A 2 -5.79 -21.49 12.25
N GLU A 3 -6.32 -20.65 13.13
CA GLU A 3 -6.67 -19.25 12.87
C GLU A 3 -5.42 -18.36 12.72
N GLU A 4 -4.40 -18.54 13.57
CA GLU A 4 -3.12 -17.82 13.45
C GLU A 4 -2.44 -18.06 12.09
N ARG A 5 -2.49 -19.30 11.59
CA ARG A 5 -2.01 -19.64 10.23
C ARG A 5 -2.88 -19.02 9.14
N SER A 6 -4.17 -18.79 9.39
CA SER A 6 -5.06 -18.09 8.46
C SER A 6 -4.67 -16.61 8.34
N ILE A 7 -4.46 -15.96 9.48
CA ILE A 7 -4.06 -14.55 9.56
C ILE A 7 -2.71 -14.34 8.84
N LEU A 8 -1.71 -15.17 9.13
CA LEU A 8 -0.40 -15.07 8.49
C LEU A 8 -0.48 -15.23 6.95
N ARG A 9 -1.39 -16.09 6.45
CA ARG A 9 -1.62 -16.27 5.01
C ARG A 9 -2.33 -15.08 4.35
N GLU A 10 -3.27 -14.43 5.04
CA GLU A 10 -3.91 -13.20 4.57
C GLU A 10 -2.90 -12.04 4.54
N MET A 11 -2.12 -11.88 5.61
CA MET A 11 -1.08 -10.84 5.70
C MET A 11 -0.02 -10.99 4.60
N ALA A 12 0.44 -12.21 4.33
CA ALA A 12 1.40 -12.46 3.25
C ALA A 12 0.84 -12.11 1.86
N ARG A 13 -0.48 -12.28 1.64
CA ARG A 13 -1.14 -11.84 0.40
C ARG A 13 -1.22 -10.33 0.29
N MET A 14 -1.51 -9.64 1.39
CA MET A 14 -1.56 -8.18 1.42
C MET A 14 -0.19 -7.55 1.16
N ILE A 15 0.87 -8.09 1.74
CA ILE A 15 2.25 -7.59 1.54
C ILE A 15 2.66 -7.69 0.07
N ARG A 16 2.43 -8.85 -0.57
CA ARG A 16 2.73 -9.01 -2.00
C ARG A 16 2.03 -7.98 -2.88
N ARG A 17 0.76 -7.68 -2.60
CA ARG A 17 0.01 -6.64 -3.34
C ARG A 17 0.58 -5.24 -3.18
N LEU A 18 1.23 -4.95 -2.05
CA LEU A 18 1.90 -3.67 -1.84
C LEU A 18 3.26 -3.63 -2.56
N GLU A 19 3.97 -4.75 -2.62
CA GLU A 19 5.26 -4.88 -3.32
C GLU A 19 5.12 -4.90 -4.85
N GLU A 20 4.04 -5.49 -5.37
CA GLU A 20 3.77 -5.61 -6.82
C GLU A 20 3.30 -4.30 -7.47
N GLY A 21 3.47 -3.16 -6.79
CA GLY A 21 3.06 -1.86 -7.29
C GLY A 21 1.57 -1.64 -7.10
N GLY A 22 1.18 -1.22 -5.90
CA GLY A 22 -0.07 -0.50 -5.69
C GLY A 22 0.03 0.87 -6.36
N GLY A 23 0.05 0.88 -7.69
CA GLY A 23 0.13 2.10 -8.49
C GLY A 23 -0.99 3.04 -8.07
N GLU A 24 -0.62 4.31 -7.86
CA GLU A 24 -1.60 5.36 -7.69
C GLU A 24 -2.54 5.29 -8.91
N HIS A 25 -3.84 5.44 -8.71
CA HIS A 25 -4.75 5.56 -9.85
C HIS A 25 -4.78 7.03 -10.22
N CYS A 26 -4.82 7.35 -11.51
CA CYS A 26 -4.94 8.72 -11.96
C CYS A 26 -6.20 9.35 -11.36
N ASP A 27 -6.06 10.43 -10.59
CA ASP A 27 -7.18 11.12 -9.94
C ASP A 27 -8.25 11.63 -10.92
N ARG A 28 -7.88 11.83 -12.19
CA ARG A 28 -8.81 12.31 -13.23
C ARG A 28 -9.60 11.18 -13.87
N CYS A 29 -8.97 10.07 -14.26
CA CYS A 29 -9.60 9.05 -15.10
C CYS A 29 -9.61 7.64 -14.48
N GLY A 30 -8.92 7.42 -13.37
CA GLY A 30 -8.83 6.12 -12.70
C GLY A 30 -7.90 5.12 -13.37
N ASN A 31 -7.16 5.49 -14.44
CA ASN A 31 -6.16 4.60 -15.02
C ASN A 31 -5.06 4.30 -14.00
N PRO A 32 -4.61 3.05 -13.83
CA PRO A 32 -3.45 2.76 -13.02
C PRO A 32 -2.24 3.52 -13.59
N VAL A 33 -1.52 4.24 -12.75
CA VAL A 33 -0.26 4.89 -13.12
C VAL A 33 0.88 4.30 -12.29
N SER A 34 2.03 4.13 -12.91
CA SER A 34 3.23 3.64 -12.26
C SER A 34 3.82 4.70 -11.33
N GLU A 35 4.53 4.23 -10.30
CA GLU A 35 5.35 5.07 -9.43
C GLU A 35 6.50 5.77 -10.17
N GLU A 36 6.72 5.53 -11.46
CA GLU A 36 7.68 6.27 -12.30
C GLU A 36 7.04 7.22 -13.31
N ASP A 37 5.72 7.16 -13.49
CA ASP A 37 5.01 8.04 -14.42
C ASP A 37 4.90 9.48 -13.91
N ALA A 38 5.19 10.43 -14.79
CA ALA A 38 5.00 11.87 -14.54
C ALA A 38 3.62 12.36 -15.02
N TYR A 39 3.02 11.66 -15.99
CA TYR A 39 1.73 11.96 -16.59
C TYR A 39 0.98 10.65 -16.82
N CYS A 40 -0.35 10.68 -16.73
CA CYS A 40 -1.19 9.55 -17.11
C CYS A 40 -1.11 9.35 -18.63
N ASP A 41 -0.74 8.15 -19.05
CA ASP A 41 -0.68 7.69 -20.45
C ASP A 41 -2.04 7.75 -21.15
N LEU A 42 -3.13 7.59 -20.39
CA LEU A 42 -4.49 7.58 -20.94
C LEU A 42 -5.10 8.98 -21.11
N CYS A 43 -4.97 9.86 -20.11
CA CYS A 43 -5.67 11.16 -20.11
C CYS A 43 -4.75 12.38 -20.10
N GLY A 44 -3.44 12.20 -19.97
CA GLY A 44 -2.45 13.27 -19.97
C GLY A 44 -2.38 14.12 -18.70
N GLU A 45 -3.19 13.84 -17.67
CA GLU A 45 -3.14 14.56 -16.39
C GLU A 45 -1.81 14.28 -15.68
N ARG A 46 -1.25 15.31 -15.02
CA ARG A 46 -0.01 15.17 -14.26
C ARG A 46 -0.25 14.32 -13.01
N VAL A 47 0.56 13.30 -12.82
CA VAL A 47 0.52 12.45 -11.62
C VAL A 47 1.13 13.23 -10.45
N LYS A 48 0.32 13.53 -9.43
CA LYS A 48 0.78 14.21 -8.21
C LYS A 48 1.25 13.17 -7.20
N ARG A 49 2.56 13.03 -7.02
CA ARG A 49 3.11 12.11 -6.04
C ARG A 49 3.19 12.76 -4.67
N THR A 50 2.49 12.20 -3.71
CA THR A 50 2.85 12.34 -2.30
C THR A 50 3.63 11.09 -1.91
N LEU A 51 4.97 11.14 -1.95
CA LEU A 51 5.85 10.08 -1.45
C LEU A 51 5.82 9.96 0.09
N GLU A 52 4.66 10.15 0.69
CA GLU A 52 4.46 10.01 2.11
C GLU A 52 4.29 8.53 2.41
N LYS A 53 5.40 7.86 2.74
CA LYS A 53 5.38 6.51 3.33
C LYS A 53 4.27 6.47 4.37
N PRO A 54 3.35 5.48 4.33
CA PRO A 54 2.29 5.38 5.33
C PRO A 54 2.92 5.30 6.72
N SER A 55 2.84 6.38 7.48
CA SER A 55 3.41 6.47 8.82
C SER A 55 2.49 5.76 9.81
N ILE A 56 2.65 4.44 9.94
CA ILE A 56 1.85 3.64 10.87
C ILE A 56 2.35 3.89 12.30
N LYS A 57 1.56 4.62 13.11
CA LYS A 57 1.85 4.87 14.54
C LYS A 57 1.42 3.67 15.39
N ILE A 58 2.30 2.69 15.59
CA ILE A 58 2.03 1.57 16.52
C ILE A 58 2.30 2.04 17.95
N ARG A 59 1.27 2.12 18.80
CA ARG A 59 1.45 2.38 20.24
C ARG A 59 1.92 1.09 20.92
N LYS A 60 3.12 1.12 21.50
CA LYS A 60 3.69 -0.01 22.26
C LYS A 60 2.91 -0.20 23.56
N ILE A 61 2.10 -1.24 23.67
CA ILE A 61 1.60 -1.70 24.97
C ILE A 61 2.72 -2.53 25.58
N MET A 62 3.43 -1.99 26.59
CA MET A 62 4.36 -2.77 27.40
C MET A 62 3.55 -3.73 28.27
N LEU A 63 3.49 -5.00 27.89
CA LEU A 63 3.07 -6.05 28.82
C LEU A 63 4.31 -6.51 29.59
N MET A 64 4.57 -5.85 30.73
CA MET A 64 5.28 -6.44 31.86
C MET A 64 4.41 -7.61 32.36
N GLN A 65 4.66 -8.82 31.88
CA GLN A 65 4.12 -10.02 32.50
C GLN A 65 5.25 -10.62 33.33
N ARG A 66 5.01 -10.59 34.64
CA ARG A 66 5.87 -10.95 35.76
C ARG A 66 6.50 -12.33 35.65
#